data_AF-A0A662V2P9-F1
#
_entry.id   AF-A0A662V2P9-F1
#
_cell.length_a   1.000
_cell.length_b   1.000
_cell.length_c   1.000
_cell.angle_alpha   90.00
_cell.angle_beta   90.00
_cell.angle_gamma   90.00
#
_symmetry.space_group_name_H-M   'P 1'
#
loop_
_entity.id
_entity.type
_entity.pdbx_description
1 polymer ?
#
loop_
_entity_poly.entity_id
_entity_poly.type
_entity_poly.pdbx_seq_one_letter_code
_entity_poly.pdbx_strand_id
1 'polypeptide(L)'
;MRLIYDKIKAVLGKDFEKILYEEQNGFSAIILLKDREKGFLVCVKKTPITYYAKVMKLDNLMFWNCIYSLEDPRGLFVFAKEVEELVKFIVNKLKLLG
;
A
#
# COMPACT_ATOMS: atom_id res chain seq x y z
N MET A 1 -4.91 8.98 7.76
CA MET A 1 -4.13 7.72 7.68
C MET A 1 -2.62 7.95 7.49
N ARG A 2 -2.14 9.19 7.60
CA ARG A 2 -0.71 9.54 7.55
C ARG A 2 0.20 8.70 8.46
N LEU A 3 -0.29 8.34 9.66
CA LEU A 3 0.42 7.45 10.59
C LEU A 3 0.81 6.09 9.98
N ILE A 4 -0.04 5.51 9.14
CA ILE A 4 0.24 4.22 8.46
C ILE A 4 1.37 4.41 7.45
N TYR A 5 1.35 5.52 6.70
CA TYR A 5 2.45 5.89 5.81
C TYR A 5 3.75 6.11 6.57
N ASP A 6 3.74 6.87 7.68
CA ASP A 6 4.95 7.16 8.44
C ASP A 6 5.58 5.86 8.99
N LYS A 7 4.75 4.92 9.46
CA LYS A 7 5.22 3.60 9.92
C LYS A 7 5.76 2.74 8.78
N ILE A 8 5.07 2.69 7.63
CA ILE A 8 5.56 1.97 6.45
C ILE A 8 6.89 2.56 5.99
N LYS A 9 7.01 3.89 5.93
CA LYS A 9 8.25 4.58 5.56
C LYS A 9 9.38 4.32 6.55
N ALA A 10 9.09 4.27 7.85
CA ALA A 10 10.09 3.94 8.87
C ALA A 10 10.64 2.50 8.71
N VAL A 11 9.78 1.55 8.33
CA VAL A 11 10.16 0.14 8.17
C VAL A 11 10.87 -0.12 6.82
N LEU A 12 10.35 0.45 5.73
CA LEU A 12 10.77 0.11 4.36
C LEU A 12 11.60 1.20 3.66
N GLY A 13 11.83 2.35 4.31
CA GLY A 13 12.45 3.51 3.68
C GLY A 13 13.85 3.28 3.10
N LYS A 14 14.54 2.21 3.53
CA LYS A 14 15.85 1.81 2.98
C LYS A 14 15.76 0.88 1.77
N ASP A 15 14.63 0.21 1.58
CA ASP A 15 14.43 -0.80 0.53
C ASP A 15 13.91 -0.19 -0.78
N PHE A 16 13.47 1.07 -0.73
CA PHE A 16 12.84 1.80 -1.82
C PHE A 16 13.53 3.15 -2.03
N GLU A 17 13.78 3.51 -3.29
CA GLU A 17 14.33 4.81 -3.68
C GLU A 17 13.38 5.94 -3.30
N LYS A 18 12.07 5.72 -3.47
CA LYS A 18 11.05 6.71 -3.17
C LYS A 18 9.82 6.07 -2.56
N ILE A 19 9.30 6.72 -1.51
CA ILE A 19 8.01 6.38 -0.91
C ILE A 19 7.14 7.63 -0.94
N LEU A 20 6.05 7.57 -1.71
CA LEU A 20 5.10 8.65 -1.91
C LEU A 20 3.80 8.35 -1.18
N TYR A 21 3.06 9.41 -0.88
CA TYR A 21 1.75 9.35 -0.26
C TYR A 21 0.82 10.34 -0.93
N GLU A 22 -0.39 9.89 -1.21
CA GLU A 22 -1.48 10.70 -1.73
C GLU A 22 -2.81 10.23 -1.14
N GLU A 23 -3.77 11.14 -1.01
CA GLU A 23 -5.16 10.78 -0.72
C GLU A 23 -5.93 10.69 -2.04
N GLN A 24 -6.53 9.53 -2.31
CA GLN A 24 -7.26 9.25 -3.54
C GLN A 24 -8.60 8.61 -3.23
N ASN A 25 -9.71 9.29 -3.56
CA ASN A 25 -11.06 8.71 -3.48
C ASN A 25 -11.41 8.08 -2.11
N GLY A 26 -10.94 8.69 -1.02
CA GLY A 26 -11.12 8.18 0.35
C GLY A 26 -10.19 7.03 0.75
N PHE A 27 -9.14 6.78 -0.04
CA PHE A 27 -8.02 5.91 0.29
C PHE A 27 -6.75 6.72 0.52
N SER A 28 -5.88 6.22 1.38
CA SER A 28 -4.46 6.61 1.32
C SER A 28 -3.75 5.70 0.35
N ALA A 29 -3.27 6.28 -0.74
CA ALA A 29 -2.39 5.65 -1.70
C ALA A 29 -0.94 5.83 -1.24
N ILE A 30 -0.25 4.72 -0.99
CA ILE A 30 1.17 4.72 -0.65
C ILE A 30 1.91 4.02 -1.78
N ILE A 31 2.75 4.77 -2.49
CA ILE A 31 3.47 4.30 -3.67
C ILE A 31 4.92 4.06 -3.26
N LEU A 32 5.38 2.82 -3.41
CA LEU A 32 6.73 2.38 -3.09
C LEU A 32 7.49 2.13 -4.39
N LEU A 33 8.48 2.96 -4.73
CA LEU A 33 9.27 2.84 -5.95
C LEU A 33 10.68 2.36 -5.62
N LYS A 34 11.06 1.22 -6.20
CA LYS A 34 12.41 0.65 -6.06
C LYS A 34 13.33 1.13 -7.19
N ASP A 35 12.77 1.31 -8.37
CA ASP A 35 13.38 1.95 -9.54
C ASP A 35 12.25 2.57 -10.41
N ARG A 36 12.57 3.04 -11.63
CA ARG A 36 11.60 3.68 -12.54
C ARG A 36 10.48 2.75 -13.02
N GLU A 37 10.66 1.44 -12.94
CA GLU A 37 9.75 0.44 -13.52
C GLU A 37 9.21 -0.56 -12.48
N LYS A 38 9.84 -0.66 -11.31
CA LYS A 38 9.47 -1.58 -10.24
C LYS A 38 8.98 -0.82 -9.02
N GLY A 39 7.72 -1.03 -8.70
CA GLY A 39 7.14 -0.50 -7.49
C GLY A 39 5.92 -1.26 -7.01
N PHE A 40 5.36 -0.79 -5.91
CA PHE A 40 4.13 -1.28 -5.34
C PHE A 40 3.18 -0.12 -5.03
N LEU A 41 1.89 -0.38 -5.18
CA LEU A 41 0.85 0.47 -4.62
C LEU A 41 0.24 -0.23 -3.42
N VAL A 42 0.12 0.52 -2.33
CA VAL A 42 -0.64 0.13 -1.15
C VAL A 42 -1.80 1.09 -1.00
N CYS A 43 -3.01 0.61 -1.24
CA CYS A 43 -4.25 1.36 -1.05
C CYS A 43 -4.84 1.02 0.30
N VAL A 44 -4.93 1.99 1.19
CA VAL A 44 -5.45 1.79 2.55
C VAL A 44 -6.75 2.56 2.72
N LYS A 45 -7.72 1.98 3.43
CA LYS A 45 -8.94 2.65 3.88
C LYS A 45 -9.31 2.22 5.28
N LYS A 46 -9.75 3.18 6.09
CA LYS A 46 -10.36 2.90 7.39
C LYS A 46 -11.87 2.73 7.21
N THR A 47 -12.40 1.65 7.76
CA THR A 47 -13.85 1.42 7.92
C THR A 47 -14.21 1.54 9.41
N PRO A 48 -15.50 1.55 9.79
CA PRO A 48 -15.90 1.67 11.19
C PRO A 48 -15.33 0.59 12.12
N ILE A 49 -15.06 -0.61 11.60
CA ILE A 49 -14.67 -1.78 12.41
C ILE A 49 -13.26 -2.30 12.14
N THR A 50 -12.62 -1.88 11.03
CA THR A 50 -11.31 -2.40 10.62
C THR A 50 -10.61 -1.44 9.66
N TYR A 51 -9.30 -1.59 9.54
CA TYR A 51 -8.52 -1.11 8.42
C TYR A 51 -8.48 -2.16 7.32
N TYR A 52 -8.55 -1.68 6.10
CA TYR A 52 -8.45 -2.45 4.88
C TYR A 52 -7.28 -1.93 4.07
N ALA A 53 -6.49 -2.83 3.50
CA ALA A 53 -5.48 -2.49 2.53
C ALA A 53 -5.44 -3.47 1.37
N LYS A 54 -5.07 -2.97 0.18
CA LYS A 54 -4.66 -3.79 -0.96
C LYS A 54 -3.23 -3.45 -1.33
N VAL A 55 -2.39 -4.48 -1.46
CA VAL A 55 -1.00 -4.36 -1.90
C VAL A 55 -0.89 -4.94 -3.30
N MET A 56 -0.31 -4.21 -4.24
CA MET A 56 -0.13 -4.69 -5.61
C MET A 56 1.18 -4.19 -6.21
N LYS A 57 1.64 -4.88 -7.26
CA LYS A 57 2.76 -4.39 -8.09
C LYS A 57 2.29 -3.27 -8.99
N LEU A 58 3.14 -2.28 -9.19
CA LEU A 58 2.97 -1.22 -10.19
C LEU A 58 3.63 -1.67 -11.48
N ASP A 59 2.92 -2.46 -12.27
CA ASP A 59 3.31 -2.89 -13.62
C ASP A 59 2.56 -2.10 -14.73
N ASN A 60 1.60 -1.25 -14.36
CA ASN A 60 0.83 -0.40 -15.26
C ASN A 60 0.46 0.93 -14.56
N LEU A 61 0.41 2.02 -15.34
CA LEU A 61 -0.01 3.34 -14.89
C LEU A 61 -1.46 3.39 -14.37
N MET A 62 -2.36 2.54 -14.87
CA MET A 62 -3.74 2.46 -14.36
C MET A 62 -3.80 2.09 -12.88
N PHE A 63 -2.81 1.34 -12.39
CA PHE A 63 -2.73 0.92 -10.99
C PHE A 63 -2.12 1.96 -10.06
N TRP A 64 -1.93 3.19 -10.51
CA TRP A 64 -1.61 4.30 -9.63
C TRP A 64 -2.83 4.85 -8.90
N ASN A 65 -4.04 4.48 -9.35
CA ASN A 65 -5.30 4.90 -8.75
C ASN A 65 -5.91 3.80 -7.88
N CYS A 66 -6.25 4.15 -6.63
CA CYS A 66 -6.83 3.19 -5.70
C CYS A 66 -8.22 2.67 -6.02
N ILE A 67 -9.00 3.26 -6.92
CA ILE A 67 -10.27 2.68 -7.36
C ILE A 67 -10.00 1.53 -8.34
N TYR A 68 -9.26 1.82 -9.41
CA TYR A 68 -8.96 0.82 -10.44
C TYR A 68 -8.15 -0.34 -9.90
N SER A 69 -7.25 -0.08 -8.95
CA SER A 69 -6.50 -1.14 -8.29
C SER A 69 -7.39 -2.13 -7.57
N LEU A 70 -8.54 -1.74 -7.03
CA LEU A 70 -9.41 -2.62 -6.25
C LEU A 70 -10.17 -3.60 -7.11
N GLU A 71 -10.58 -3.17 -8.31
CA GLU A 71 -11.28 -3.98 -9.30
C GLU A 71 -10.36 -5.00 -9.97
N ASP A 72 -9.04 -4.73 -10.03
CA ASP A 72 -8.08 -5.69 -10.57
C ASP A 72 -8.02 -6.95 -9.68
N PRO A 73 -8.14 -8.17 -10.21
CA PRO A 73 -8.08 -9.39 -9.39
C PRO A 73 -6.69 -9.67 -8.80
N ARG A 74 -5.63 -8.99 -9.26
CA ARG A 74 -4.25 -9.17 -8.82
C ARG A 74 -3.97 -8.31 -7.59
N GLY A 75 -2.94 -8.72 -6.84
CA GLY A 75 -2.57 -8.12 -5.56
C GLY A 75 -3.13 -8.88 -4.37
N LEU A 76 -2.80 -8.41 -3.18
CA LEU A 76 -3.06 -9.10 -1.92
C LEU A 76 -3.83 -8.17 -0.98
N PHE A 77 -4.98 -8.63 -0.52
CA PHE A 77 -5.77 -7.93 0.48
C PHE A 77 -5.25 -8.20 1.89
N VAL A 78 -5.41 -7.19 2.73
CA VAL A 78 -5.02 -7.20 4.13
C VAL A 78 -6.05 -6.48 4.97
N PHE A 79 -6.38 -7.07 6.12
CA PHE A 79 -7.37 -6.56 7.05
C PHE A 79 -6.79 -6.62 8.46
N ALA A 80 -7.01 -5.58 9.25
CA ALA A 80 -6.53 -5.53 10.63
C ALA A 80 -7.39 -4.56 11.44
N LYS A 81 -7.53 -4.79 12.74
CA LYS A 81 -8.25 -3.84 13.61
C LYS A 81 -7.36 -2.69 14.05
N GLU A 82 -6.06 -2.97 14.20
CA GLU A 82 -5.06 -2.02 14.68
C GLU A 82 -4.07 -1.62 13.59
N VAL A 83 -3.49 -0.43 13.75
CA VAL A 83 -2.55 0.15 12.79
C VAL A 83 -1.26 -0.67 12.70
N GLU A 84 -0.74 -1.10 13.84
CA GLU A 84 0.50 -1.87 13.96
C GLU A 84 0.38 -3.23 13.26
N GLU A 85 -0.75 -3.89 13.46
CA GLU A 85 -1.06 -5.17 12.82
C GLU A 85 -1.21 -4.99 11.31
N LEU A 86 -1.92 -3.94 10.87
CA LEU A 86 -2.06 -3.63 9.45
C LEU A 86 -0.70 -3.45 8.77
N VAL A 87 0.16 -2.61 9.36
CA VAL A 87 1.50 -2.33 8.82
C VAL A 87 2.31 -3.62 8.73
N LYS A 88 2.29 -4.46 9.79
CA LYS A 88 2.97 -5.76 9.79
C LYS A 88 2.49 -6.64 8.64
N PHE A 89 1.18 -6.73 8.41
CA PHE A 89 0.67 -7.55 7.33
C PHE A 89 0.99 -6.98 5.96
N ILE A 90 0.89 -5.66 5.74
CA ILE A 90 1.30 -5.00 4.49
C ILE A 90 2.76 -5.33 4.17
N VAL A 91 3.67 -5.15 5.13
CA VAL A 91 5.10 -5.44 4.96
C VAL A 91 5.32 -6.91 4.60
N ASN A 92 4.62 -7.84 5.26
CA ASN A 92 4.71 -9.26 4.92
C ASN A 92 4.21 -9.56 3.51
N LYS A 93 3.11 -8.92 3.07
CA LYS A 93 2.58 -9.10 1.70
C LYS A 93 3.53 -8.53 0.64
N LEU A 94 4.17 -7.39 0.91
CA LEU A 94 5.17 -6.81 0.01
C LEU A 94 6.34 -7.78 -0.23
N LYS A 95 6.87 -8.39 0.84
CA LYS A 95 7.94 -9.42 0.74
C LYS A 95 7.55 -10.65 -0.06
N LEU A 96 6.26 -11.03 -0.08
CA LEU A 96 5.78 -12.15 -0.89
C LEU A 96 5.68 -11.80 -2.37
N LEU A 97 5.47 -10.52 -2.69
CA LEU A 97 5.32 -10.06 -4.06
C LEU A 97 6.68 -9.78 -4.72
N GLY A 98 7.75 -9.49 -3.97
CA GLY A 98 9.08 -9.30 -4.55
C GLY A 98 10.18 -9.08 -3.53
#